data_AF-A0A376DTT1-F1
#
_entry.id   AF-A0A376DTT1-F1
#
_cell.length_a   1.000
_cell.length_b   1.000
_cell.length_c   1.000
_cell.angle_alpha   90.00
_cell.angle_beta   90.00
_cell.angle_gamma   90.00
#
_symmetry.space_group_name_H-M   'P 1'
#
loop_
_entity.id
_entity.type
_entity.pdbx_description
1 polymer ?
#
loop_
_entity_poly.entity_id
_entity_poly.type
_entity_poly.pdbx_seq_one_letter_code
_entity_poly.pdbx_strand_id
1 'polypeptide(L)'
;MAVLLLVYAFSMAYATFLENDYGTPTAKALIYEAKWFELVMVLLILNFVGNIARYRLWKREKWPVLVFHLSFILIFVGGAITRYISFEGTMHIREGETSNEIVTDKNFFKIQVEEKGDVLNYQDVPYLMSPLHKDFKATYDFHGKEVKVFTKDYIQRKKRQLNC
;
A
#
# COMPACT_ATOMS: atom_id res chain seq x y z
N MET A 1 -15.71 20.54 -1.84
CA MET A 1 -15.96 19.12 -2.14
C MET A 1 -15.59 18.73 -3.56
N ALA A 2 -16.17 19.36 -4.60
CA ALA A 2 -16.01 18.92 -5.99
C ALA A 2 -14.55 18.76 -6.47
N VAL A 3 -13.68 19.72 -6.15
CA VAL A 3 -12.26 19.66 -6.55
C VAL A 3 -11.57 18.42 -5.97
N LEU A 4 -11.74 18.13 -4.68
CA LEU A 4 -11.12 16.96 -4.04
C LEU A 4 -11.67 15.64 -4.61
N LEU A 5 -12.97 15.60 -4.94
CA LEU A 5 -13.56 14.42 -5.59
C LEU A 5 -12.99 14.20 -7.00
N LEU A 6 -12.78 15.27 -7.77
CA LEU A 6 -12.13 15.18 -9.08
C LEU A 6 -10.68 14.70 -8.94
N VAL A 7 -9.91 15.27 -8.01
CA VAL A 7 -8.53 14.83 -7.74
C VAL A 7 -8.51 13.34 -7.38
N TYR A 8 -9.41 12.90 -6.51
CA TYR A 8 -9.54 11.48 -6.16
C TYR A 8 -9.88 10.62 -7.38
N ALA A 9 -10.88 10.99 -8.17
CA ALA A 9 -11.29 10.24 -9.36
C ALA A 9 -10.19 10.16 -10.43
N PHE A 10 -9.52 11.28 -10.73
CA PHE A 10 -8.40 11.29 -11.66
C PHE A 10 -7.21 10.48 -11.15
N SER A 11 -6.92 10.53 -9.85
CA SER A 11 -5.86 9.72 -9.25
C SER A 11 -6.16 8.22 -9.40
N MET A 12 -7.41 7.80 -9.17
CA MET A 12 -7.84 6.41 -9.36
C MET A 12 -7.75 5.98 -10.83
N ALA A 13 -8.22 6.81 -11.75
CA ALA A 13 -8.13 6.52 -13.18
C ALA A 13 -6.67 6.41 -13.65
N TYR A 14 -5.82 7.33 -13.19
CA TYR A 14 -4.39 7.30 -13.49
C TYR A 14 -3.69 6.08 -12.89
N ALA A 15 -4.06 5.67 -11.67
CA ALA A 15 -3.52 4.47 -11.03
C ALA A 15 -3.76 3.21 -11.86
N THR A 16 -4.91 3.10 -12.54
CA THR A 16 -5.22 1.98 -13.44
C THR A 16 -4.24 1.90 -14.62
N PHE A 17 -3.91 3.03 -15.25
CA PHE A 17 -2.92 3.06 -16.34
C PHE A 17 -1.51 2.78 -15.81
N LEU A 18 -1.15 3.37 -14.67
CA LEU A 18 0.14 3.14 -14.02
C LEU A 18 0.35 1.66 -13.67
N GLU A 19 -0.70 1.00 -13.18
CA GLU A 19 -0.70 -0.43 -12.91
C GLU A 19 -0.53 -1.27 -14.17
N ASN A 20 -1.20 -0.90 -15.27
CA ASN A 20 -1.06 -1.59 -16.55
C ASN A 20 0.39 -1.50 -17.09
N ASP A 21 1.00 -0.31 -17.03
CA ASP A 21 2.28 -0.05 -17.67
C ASP A 21 3.48 -0.50 -16.80
N TYR A 22 3.39 -0.30 -15.48
CA TYR A 22 4.51 -0.52 -14.54
C TYR A 22 4.20 -1.58 -13.47
N GLY A 23 3.05 -2.24 -13.55
CA GLY A 23 2.63 -3.29 -12.62
C GLY A 23 2.04 -2.78 -11.31
N THR A 24 1.30 -3.65 -10.64
CA THR A 24 0.62 -3.41 -9.37
C THR A 24 1.51 -2.85 -8.25
N PRO A 25 2.78 -3.29 -8.04
CA PRO A 25 3.63 -2.73 -7.00
C PRO A 25 3.89 -1.23 -7.17
N THR A 26 4.03 -0.76 -8.42
CA THR A 26 4.28 0.65 -8.73
C THR A 26 3.06 1.51 -8.43
N ALA A 27 1.87 1.05 -8.81
CA ALA A 27 0.62 1.75 -8.52
C ALA A 27 0.32 1.80 -7.01
N LYS A 28 0.59 0.71 -6.29
CA LYS A 28 0.52 0.69 -4.82
C LYS A 28 1.46 1.72 -4.20
N ALA A 29 2.74 1.70 -4.55
CA ALA A 29 3.73 2.61 -3.96
C ALA A 29 3.44 4.10 -4.22
N LEU A 30 3.00 4.45 -5.43
CA LEU A 30 2.86 5.86 -5.85
C LEU A 30 1.48 6.46 -5.59
N ILE A 31 0.42 5.65 -5.62
CA ILE A 31 -0.96 6.12 -5.44
C ILE A 31 -1.61 5.47 -4.23
N TYR A 32 -1.89 4.15 -4.26
CA TYR A 32 -2.79 3.53 -3.28
C TYR A 32 -2.27 3.58 -1.84
N GLU A 33 -0.96 3.37 -1.65
CA GLU A 33 -0.28 3.41 -0.35
C GLU A 33 0.52 4.70 -0.13
N ALA A 34 0.41 5.68 -1.03
CA ALA A 34 1.11 6.93 -0.88
C ALA A 34 0.45 7.84 0.18
N LYS A 35 1.29 8.58 0.92
CA LYS A 35 0.84 9.50 1.98
C LYS A 35 0.04 10.70 1.46
N TRP A 36 0.35 11.18 0.25
CA TRP A 36 -0.40 12.29 -0.36
C TRP A 36 -1.83 11.87 -0.72
N PHE A 37 -2.03 10.62 -1.18
CA PHE A 37 -3.35 10.12 -1.56
C PHE A 37 -4.21 9.86 -0.31
N GLU A 38 -3.58 9.36 0.76
CA GLU A 38 -4.19 9.28 2.08
C GLU A 38 -4.65 10.66 2.57
N LEU A 39 -3.81 11.69 2.43
CA LEU A 39 -4.17 13.07 2.79
C LEU A 39 -5.42 13.54 2.03
N VAL A 40 -5.54 13.23 0.73
CA VAL A 40 -6.74 13.56 -0.06
C VAL A 40 -7.99 12.88 0.51
N MET A 41 -7.91 11.60 0.89
CA MET A 41 -9.03 10.87 1.51
C MET A 41 -9.43 11.50 2.86
N VAL A 42 -8.47 11.83 3.71
CA VAL A 42 -8.73 12.47 5.01
C VAL A 42 -9.40 13.84 4.81
N LEU A 43 -8.90 14.65 3.87
CA LEU A 43 -9.52 15.94 3.54
C LEU A 43 -10.94 15.77 2.99
N LEU A 44 -11.21 14.72 2.22
CA LEU A 44 -12.56 14.40 1.76
C LEU A 44 -13.49 14.05 2.93
N ILE A 45 -13.07 13.16 3.84
CA ILE A 45 -13.86 12.82 5.04
C ILE A 45 -14.20 14.08 5.83
N LEU A 46 -13.20 14.94 6.11
CA LEU A 46 -13.42 16.21 6.81
C LEU A 46 -14.38 17.13 6.05
N ASN A 47 -14.31 17.16 4.71
CA ASN A 47 -15.25 17.93 3.90
C ASN A 47 -16.69 17.40 4.00
N PHE A 48 -16.88 16.08 3.97
CA PHE A 48 -18.19 15.46 4.13
C PHE A 48 -18.78 15.74 5.52
N VAL A 49 -18.00 15.54 6.59
CA VAL A 49 -18.42 15.85 7.96
C VAL A 49 -18.77 17.33 8.12
N GLY A 50 -17.91 18.22 7.62
CA GLY A 50 -18.14 19.67 7.66
C GLY A 50 -19.40 20.09 6.89
N ASN A 51 -19.67 19.51 5.72
CA ASN A 51 -20.87 19.79 4.94
C ASN A 51 -22.15 19.30 5.63
N ILE A 52 -22.11 18.14 6.28
CA ILE A 52 -23.25 17.63 7.07
C ILE A 52 -23.66 18.65 8.14
N ALA A 53 -22.69 19.18 8.89
CA ALA A 53 -22.92 20.18 9.93
C ALA A 53 -23.37 21.53 9.34
N ARG A 54 -22.65 22.04 8.32
CA ARG A 54 -22.90 23.34 7.69
C ARG A 54 -24.30 23.46 7.08
N TYR A 55 -24.75 22.43 6.37
CA TYR A 55 -26.04 22.45 5.67
C TYR A 55 -27.19 21.83 6.48
N ARG A 56 -26.91 21.46 7.74
CA ARG A 56 -27.84 20.82 8.68
C ARG A 56 -28.62 19.68 8.00
N LEU A 57 -27.87 18.73 7.42
CA LEU A 57 -28.44 17.63 6.63
C LEU A 57 -29.28 16.64 7.46
N TRP A 58 -29.33 16.82 8.78
CA TRP A 58 -30.06 15.97 9.73
C TRP A 58 -31.58 16.20 9.69
N LYS A 59 -32.06 17.18 8.92
CA LYS A 59 -33.48 17.39 8.68
C LYS A 59 -34.07 16.21 7.88
N ARG A 60 -35.28 15.78 8.23
CA ARG A 60 -35.98 14.66 7.56
C ARG A 60 -36.07 14.80 6.05
N GLU A 61 -36.27 16.02 5.56
CA GLU A 61 -36.34 16.33 4.11
C GLU A 61 -35.04 16.07 3.35
N LYS A 62 -33.88 16.02 4.05
CA LYS A 62 -32.55 15.88 3.45
C LYS A 62 -31.91 14.51 3.72
N TRP A 63 -32.71 13.54 4.19
CA TRP A 63 -32.23 12.19 4.50
C TRP A 63 -31.50 11.50 3.35
N PRO A 64 -31.98 11.53 2.09
CA PRO A 64 -31.26 10.91 0.98
C PRO A 64 -29.86 11.49 0.80
N VAL A 65 -29.72 12.81 0.93
CA VAL A 65 -28.43 13.51 0.81
C VAL A 65 -27.52 13.19 2.00
N LEU A 66 -28.08 13.11 3.22
CA LEU A 66 -27.34 12.72 4.41
C LEU A 66 -26.77 11.31 4.29
N VAL A 67 -27.59 10.34 3.88
CA VAL A 67 -27.16 8.95 3.67
C VAL A 67 -26.03 8.90 2.65
N PHE A 68 -26.14 9.62 1.54
CA PHE A 68 -25.08 9.68 0.53
C PHE A 68 -23.74 10.15 1.12
N HIS A 69 -23.74 11.22 1.94
CA HIS A 69 -22.52 11.71 2.58
C HIS A 69 -21.95 10.70 3.59
N LEU A 70 -22.83 10.08 4.40
CA LEU A 70 -22.43 9.05 5.36
C LEU A 70 -21.83 7.82 4.67
N SER A 71 -22.34 7.42 3.50
CA SER A 71 -21.78 6.32 2.72
C SER A 71 -20.34 6.58 2.29
N PHE A 72 -20.00 7.79 1.82
CA PHE A 72 -18.60 8.10 1.49
C PHE A 72 -17.70 8.08 2.71
N ILE A 73 -18.16 8.63 3.83
CA ILE A 73 -17.40 8.58 5.08
C ILE A 73 -17.14 7.12 5.47
N LEU A 74 -18.17 6.27 5.43
CA LEU A 74 -18.06 4.85 5.75
C LEU A 74 -17.10 4.11 4.80
N ILE A 75 -17.19 4.36 3.48
CA ILE A 75 -16.31 3.76 2.48
C ILE A 75 -14.85 4.15 2.73
N PHE A 76 -14.55 5.43 2.97
CA PHE A 76 -13.18 5.87 3.20
C PHE A 76 -12.62 5.36 4.54
N VAL A 77 -13.43 5.35 5.60
CA VAL A 77 -13.03 4.79 6.90
C VAL A 77 -12.80 3.29 6.80
N GLY A 78 -13.68 2.56 6.10
CA GLY A 78 -13.50 1.13 5.83
C GLY A 78 -12.21 0.85 5.05
N GLY A 79 -11.93 1.65 4.02
CA GLY A 79 -10.67 1.56 3.27
C GLY A 79 -9.43 1.82 4.14
N ALA A 80 -9.49 2.80 5.05
CA ALA A 80 -8.40 3.06 5.99
C ALA A 80 -8.18 1.89 6.95
N ILE A 81 -9.24 1.27 7.46
CA ILE A 81 -9.16 0.07 8.30
C ILE A 81 -8.48 -1.06 7.54
N THR A 82 -8.95 -1.36 6.32
CA THR A 82 -8.34 -2.41 5.49
C THR A 82 -6.86 -2.13 5.24
N ARG A 83 -6.48 -0.88 4.96
CA ARG A 83 -5.08 -0.52 4.70
C ARG A 83 -4.16 -0.72 5.91
N TYR A 84 -4.61 -0.39 7.12
CA TYR A 84 -3.75 -0.39 8.30
C TYR A 84 -3.78 -1.68 9.10
N ILE A 85 -4.91 -2.40 9.07
CA ILE A 85 -5.16 -3.56 9.93
C ILE A 85 -5.20 -4.86 9.12
N SER A 86 -5.57 -4.82 7.83
CA SER A 86 -5.68 -6.04 7.03
C SER A 86 -4.33 -6.67 6.71
N PHE A 87 -4.39 -7.97 6.41
CA PHE A 87 -3.28 -8.74 5.88
C PHE A 87 -3.65 -9.26 4.49
N GLU A 88 -2.80 -8.99 3.51
CA GLU A 88 -2.98 -9.41 2.12
C GLU A 88 -1.97 -10.51 1.75
N GLY A 89 -2.42 -11.42 0.89
CA GLY A 89 -1.62 -12.54 0.41
C GLY A 89 -2.36 -13.36 -0.64
N THR A 90 -1.64 -14.25 -1.27
CA THR A 90 -2.15 -15.21 -2.24
C THR A 90 -2.21 -16.61 -1.62
N MET A 91 -3.30 -17.32 -1.89
CA MET A 91 -3.47 -18.72 -1.54
C MET A 91 -3.67 -19.52 -2.82
N HIS A 92 -2.72 -20.40 -3.14
CA HIS A 92 -2.89 -21.35 -4.24
C HIS A 92 -3.60 -22.59 -3.72
N ILE A 93 -4.79 -22.87 -4.25
CA ILE A 93 -5.58 -24.07 -3.95
C ILE A 93 -5.78 -24.84 -5.26
N ARG A 94 -5.47 -26.14 -5.27
CA ARG A 94 -5.78 -27.02 -6.40
C ARG A 94 -7.20 -27.56 -6.28
N GLU A 95 -7.77 -27.99 -7.41
CA GLU A 95 -9.10 -28.59 -7.41
C GLU A 95 -9.16 -29.82 -6.51
N GLY A 96 -10.15 -29.85 -5.62
CA GLY A 96 -10.32 -30.92 -4.63
C GLY A 96 -9.44 -30.81 -3.38
N GLU A 97 -8.53 -29.84 -3.31
CA GLU A 97 -7.67 -29.61 -2.14
C GLU A 97 -8.21 -28.51 -1.22
N THR A 98 -7.71 -28.47 0.01
CA THR A 98 -7.92 -27.37 0.96
C THR A 98 -6.55 -26.92 1.48
N SER A 99 -6.39 -25.62 1.73
CA SER A 99 -5.16 -25.04 2.30
C SER A 99 -5.52 -24.09 3.44
N ASN A 100 -4.70 -24.08 4.47
CA ASN A 100 -4.73 -23.12 5.57
C ASN A 100 -3.48 -22.22 5.59
N GLU A 101 -2.69 -22.24 4.52
CA GLU A 101 -1.45 -21.46 4.38
C GLU A 101 -1.60 -20.39 3.29
N ILE A 102 -1.09 -19.18 3.57
CA ILE A 102 -1.09 -18.05 2.65
C ILE A 102 0.32 -17.52 2.46
N VAL A 103 0.64 -17.14 1.22
CA VAL A 103 1.87 -16.41 0.90
C VAL A 103 1.55 -14.93 0.92
N THR A 104 2.19 -14.17 1.80
CA THR A 104 1.93 -12.73 1.92
C THR A 104 2.39 -11.96 0.67
N ASP A 105 1.64 -10.93 0.32
CA ASP A 105 1.99 -10.01 -0.77
C ASP A 105 3.04 -8.97 -0.35
N LYS A 106 3.30 -8.86 0.96
CA LYS A 106 4.32 -7.97 1.50
C LYS A 106 5.72 -8.53 1.18
N ASN A 107 6.55 -7.69 0.58
CA ASN A 107 7.96 -8.00 0.38
C ASN A 107 8.75 -7.59 1.61
N PHE A 108 9.69 -8.45 2.03
CA PHE A 108 10.55 -8.21 3.18
C PHE A 108 12.01 -8.29 2.77
N PHE A 109 12.82 -7.33 3.19
CA PHE A 109 14.27 -7.48 3.17
C PHE A 109 14.70 -8.28 4.38
N LYS A 110 15.17 -9.51 4.11
CA LYS A 110 15.84 -10.36 5.10
C LYS A 110 17.33 -10.12 4.99
N ILE A 111 17.94 -9.63 6.05
CA ILE A 111 19.38 -9.37 6.10
C ILE A 111 19.99 -10.31 7.13
N GLN A 112 20.88 -11.15 6.62
CA GLN A 112 21.65 -12.11 7.38
C GLN A 112 23.12 -11.83 7.09
N VAL A 113 23.89 -11.60 8.15
CA VAL A 113 25.34 -11.41 8.06
C VAL A 113 26.00 -12.60 8.74
N GLU A 114 26.91 -13.24 8.02
CA GLU A 114 27.68 -14.38 8.52
C GLU A 114 29.18 -14.08 8.43
N GLU A 115 29.91 -14.25 9.54
CA GLU A 115 31.37 -14.18 9.58
C GLU A 115 31.93 -15.33 10.41
N LYS A 116 32.74 -16.22 9.80
CA LYS A 116 33.42 -17.34 10.47
C LYS A 116 32.49 -18.26 11.30
N GLY A 117 31.27 -18.49 10.83
CA GLY A 117 30.27 -19.35 11.48
C GLY A 117 29.41 -18.65 12.54
N ASP A 118 29.67 -17.37 12.83
CA ASP A 118 28.74 -16.54 13.59
C ASP A 118 27.72 -15.91 12.65
N VAL A 119 26.43 -16.07 12.95
CA VAL A 119 25.30 -15.69 12.09
C VAL A 119 24.38 -14.77 12.88
N LEU A 120 24.23 -13.53 12.42
CA LEU A 120 23.25 -12.59 12.96
C LEU A 120 22.15 -12.33 11.94
N ASN A 121 20.93 -12.62 12.35
CA ASN A 121 19.71 -12.31 11.62
C ASN A 121 19.15 -10.99 12.14
N TYR A 122 19.01 -10.01 11.25
CA TYR A 122 18.38 -8.74 11.58
C TYR A 122 16.88 -8.79 11.29
N GLN A 123 16.12 -7.86 11.88
CA GLN A 123 14.67 -7.84 11.70
C GLN A 123 14.27 -7.64 10.23
N ASP A 124 13.27 -8.41 9.81
CA ASP A 124 12.67 -8.33 8.48
C ASP A 124 12.07 -6.93 8.28
N VAL A 125 12.60 -6.19 7.30
CA VAL A 125 12.09 -4.85 6.99
C VAL A 125 11.06 -4.98 5.87
N PRO A 126 9.77 -4.69 6.09
CA PRO A 126 8.80 -4.66 5.01
C PRO A 126 9.15 -3.53 4.05
N TYR A 127 9.36 -3.85 2.78
CA TYR A 127 9.70 -2.87 1.76
C TYR A 127 9.16 -3.25 0.39
N LEU A 128 8.38 -2.35 -0.20
CA LEU A 128 7.81 -2.53 -1.54
C LEU A 128 8.72 -1.87 -2.58
N MET A 129 9.59 -2.65 -3.22
CA MET A 129 10.46 -2.13 -4.27
C MET A 129 9.74 -2.04 -5.62
N SER A 130 9.84 -0.89 -6.29
CA SER A 130 9.30 -0.66 -7.63
C SER A 130 10.28 0.17 -8.48
N PRO A 131 10.11 0.26 -9.82
CA PRO A 131 11.01 1.05 -10.68
C PRO A 131 11.15 2.51 -10.24
N LEU A 132 10.07 3.07 -9.66
CA LEU A 132 9.98 4.45 -9.19
C LEU A 132 10.17 4.59 -7.67
N HIS A 133 10.24 3.49 -6.92
CA HIS A 133 10.45 3.48 -5.47
C HIS A 133 11.52 2.43 -5.12
N LYS A 134 12.80 2.85 -5.17
CA LYS A 134 13.99 1.98 -5.05
C LYS A 134 15.09 2.53 -4.15
N ASP A 135 14.73 3.41 -3.22
CA ASP A 135 15.61 4.21 -2.37
C ASP A 135 15.87 3.60 -0.98
N PHE A 136 15.76 2.28 -0.84
CA PHE A 136 16.06 1.58 0.41
C PHE A 136 17.51 1.82 0.86
N LYS A 137 17.66 2.25 2.12
CA LYS A 137 18.93 2.45 2.83
C LYS A 137 18.77 2.00 4.27
N ALA A 138 19.62 1.10 4.73
CA ALA A 138 19.65 0.62 6.10
C ALA A 138 21.09 0.42 6.57
N THR A 139 21.34 0.67 7.86
CA THR A 139 22.65 0.46 8.50
C THR A 139 22.46 -0.53 9.64
N TYR A 140 23.28 -1.57 9.67
CA TYR A 140 23.26 -2.63 10.67
C TYR A 140 24.62 -2.70 11.36
N ASP A 141 24.62 -3.04 12.64
CA ASP A 141 25.86 -3.26 13.40
C ASP A 141 26.09 -4.76 13.56
N PHE A 142 27.20 -5.26 13.03
CA PHE A 142 27.66 -6.63 13.17
C PHE A 142 28.96 -6.64 14.01
N HIS A 143 28.83 -6.95 15.31
CA HIS A 143 29.95 -6.99 16.27
C HIS A 143 30.84 -5.73 16.27
N GLY A 144 30.23 -4.54 16.21
CA GLY A 144 30.92 -3.25 16.18
C GLY A 144 31.36 -2.81 14.78
N LYS A 145 31.03 -3.57 13.73
CA LYS A 145 31.26 -3.21 12.32
C LYS A 145 29.95 -2.72 11.70
N GLU A 146 29.93 -1.48 11.23
CA GLU A 146 28.79 -0.95 10.49
C GLU A 146 28.70 -1.56 9.08
N VAL A 147 27.58 -2.21 8.79
CA VAL A 147 27.20 -2.73 7.48
C VAL A 147 26.10 -1.84 6.90
N LYS A 148 26.41 -1.13 5.82
CA LYS A 148 25.46 -0.26 5.10
C LYS A 148 24.90 -0.98 3.88
N VAL A 149 23.59 -1.20 3.86
CA VAL A 149 22.86 -1.80 2.75
C VAL A 149 22.07 -0.72 2.05
N PHE A 150 22.25 -0.59 0.74
CA PHE A 150 21.47 0.33 -0.08
C PHE A 150 21.14 -0.29 -1.43
N THR A 151 19.99 0.06 -1.96
CA THR A 151 19.58 -0.39 -3.30
C THR A 151 20.30 0.41 -4.38
N LYS A 152 20.92 -0.28 -5.33
CA LYS A 152 21.59 0.34 -6.48
C LYS A 152 20.62 0.50 -7.65
N ASP A 153 19.92 -0.56 -8.03
CA ASP A 153 18.96 -0.52 -9.13
C ASP A 153 17.84 -1.56 -8.96
N TYR A 154 16.73 -1.34 -9.66
CA TYR A 154 15.58 -2.24 -9.70
C TYR A 154 15.34 -2.74 -11.12
N ILE A 155 15.44 -4.06 -11.31
CA ILE A 155 15.15 -4.69 -12.60
C ILE A 155 13.77 -5.33 -12.51
N GLN A 156 12.79 -4.74 -13.19
CA GLN A 156 11.44 -5.27 -13.25
C GLN A 156 11.40 -6.55 -14.08
N ARG A 157 10.72 -7.60 -13.56
CA ARG A 157 10.48 -8.86 -14.29
C ARG A 157 11.76 -9.47 -14.89
N LYS A 158 12.85 -9.56 -14.12
CA LYS A 158 14.06 -10.26 -14.56
C LYS A 158 13.70 -11.72 -14.88
N LYS A 159 13.57 -12.05 -16.17
CA LYS A 159 13.41 -13.42 -16.63
C LYS A 159 14.64 -14.19 -16.18
N ARG A 160 14.43 -15.17 -15.30
CA ARG A 160 15.45 -16.16 -14.98
C ARG A 160 15.63 -17.00 -16.25
N GLN A 161 16.64 -16.70 -17.06
CA GLN A 161 17.14 -17.63 -18.06
C GLN A 161 17.78 -18.78 -17.28
N LEU A 162 16.98 -19.81 -16.98
CA LEU A 162 17.50 -21.14 -16.73
C LEU A 162 17.98 -21.62 -18.10
N ASN A 163 19.28 -21.43 -18.36
CA ASN A 163 19.93 -22.18 -19.42
C ASN A 163 19.93 -23.64 -18.93
N CYS A 164 18.98 -24.43 -19.42
CA CYS A 164 19.10 -25.89 -19.46
C CYS A 164 20.04 -26.27 -20.61
#